data_AF-A0A821HJK4-F1
#
_entry.id   AF-A0A821HJK4-F1
#
_cell.length_a   1.000
_cell.length_b   1.000
_cell.length_c   1.000
_cell.angle_alpha   90.00
_cell.angle_beta   90.00
_cell.angle_gamma   90.00
#
_symmetry.space_group_name_H-M   'P 1'
#
loop_
_entity.id
_entity.type
_entity.pdbx_description
1 polymer ?
#
loop_
_entity_poly.entity_id
_entity_poly.type
_entity_poly.pdbx_seq_one_letter_code
_entity_poly.pdbx_strand_id
1 'polypeptide(L)'
;VAGFNLASGSGRSELYNPSAIYVDSTGAMYILDTYNYRVLEWQVGDPIGTTIVNGRGSGSTLDKIGRSNGFFVDTNYNIYV
;
A
#
# COMPACT_ATOMS: atom_id res chain seq x y z
N VAL A 1 2.45 -2.02 14.41
CA VAL A 1 3.47 -1.69 13.39
C VAL A 1 3.07 -2.44 12.12
N ALA A 2 3.02 -1.76 10.97
CA ALA A 2 2.76 -2.44 9.69
C ALA A 2 3.89 -3.44 9.37
N GLY A 3 3.55 -4.60 8.80
CA GLY A 3 4.53 -5.66 8.46
C GLY A 3 4.96 -6.52 9.65
N PHE A 4 4.07 -6.77 10.63
CA PHE A 4 4.39 -7.39 11.93
C PHE A 4 4.97 -8.82 11.90
N ASN A 5 5.12 -9.46 10.73
CA ASN A 5 5.67 -10.83 10.63
C ASN A 5 7.13 -10.94 10.18
N LEU A 6 7.84 -9.82 9.95
CA LEU A 6 9.23 -9.80 9.43
C LEU A 6 9.45 -10.63 8.14
N ALA A 7 8.38 -11.08 7.49
CA ALA A 7 8.37 -11.93 6.33
C ALA A 7 7.99 -11.10 5.10
N SER A 8 8.82 -11.18 4.07
CA SER A 8 8.46 -10.67 2.74
C SER A 8 7.39 -11.59 2.14
N GLY A 9 6.27 -11.04 1.71
CA GLY A 9 5.20 -11.85 1.15
C GLY A 9 3.97 -11.03 0.74
N SER A 10 2.93 -11.73 0.32
CA SER A 10 1.69 -11.15 -0.23
C SER A 10 0.50 -11.25 0.71
N GLY A 11 0.69 -11.82 1.91
CA GLY A 11 -0.31 -11.84 2.97
C GLY A 11 -0.73 -10.42 3.39
N ARG A 12 -1.88 -10.30 4.04
CA ARG A 12 -2.41 -8.99 4.47
C ARG A 12 -1.62 -8.35 5.62
N SER A 13 -0.83 -9.14 6.33
CA SER A 13 0.13 -8.69 7.35
C SER A 13 1.57 -8.55 6.82
N GLU A 14 1.80 -8.86 5.54
CA GLU A 14 3.11 -8.93 4.90
C GLU A 14 3.27 -7.81 3.87
N LEU A 15 4.51 -7.44 3.58
CA LEU A 15 4.87 -6.48 2.55
C LEU A 15 5.94 -7.09 1.66
N TYR A 16 6.02 -6.69 0.40
CA TYR A 16 7.06 -7.08 -0.52
C TYR A 16 7.69 -5.86 -1.20
N ASN A 17 8.83 -5.45 -0.64
CA ASN A 17 9.63 -4.30 -1.10
C ASN A 17 8.78 -3.02 -1.30
N PRO A 18 8.13 -2.52 -0.23
CA PRO A 18 7.31 -1.32 -0.31
C PRO A 18 8.20 -0.09 -0.59
N SER A 19 7.76 0.81 -1.46
CA SER A 19 8.57 1.96 -1.89
C SER A 19 8.14 3.30 -1.29
N ALA A 20 6.91 3.40 -0.78
CA ALA A 20 6.37 4.66 -0.26
C ALA A 20 5.34 4.46 0.86
N ILE A 21 5.24 5.46 1.74
CA ILE A 21 4.28 5.53 2.83
C ILE A 21 3.72 6.96 2.97
N TYR A 22 2.43 7.06 3.28
CA TYR A 22 1.76 8.27 3.76
C TYR A 22 1.10 7.97 5.11
N VAL A 23 1.14 8.92 6.03
CA VAL A 23 0.51 8.79 7.36
C VAL A 23 -0.41 9.98 7.55
N ASP A 24 -1.67 9.72 7.87
CA ASP A 24 -2.65 10.78 8.11
C ASP A 24 -2.63 11.29 9.57
N SER A 25 -3.46 12.29 9.88
CA SER A 25 -3.54 12.88 11.23
C SER A 25 -4.10 11.93 12.30
N THR A 26 -4.76 10.84 11.90
CA THR A 26 -5.27 9.81 12.82
C THR A 26 -4.23 8.74 13.11
N GLY A 27 -3.15 8.71 12.32
CA GLY A 27 -2.09 7.69 12.36
C GLY A 27 -2.31 6.54 11.40
N ALA A 28 -3.34 6.59 10.55
CA ALA A 28 -3.53 5.59 9.51
C ALA A 28 -2.41 5.66 8.48
N MET A 29 -1.86 4.50 8.13
CA MET A 29 -0.75 4.38 7.18
C MET A 29 -1.27 3.86 5.84
N TYR A 30 -0.85 4.52 4.77
CA TYR A 30 -1.08 4.10 3.40
C TYR A 30 0.27 3.67 2.82
N ILE A 31 0.37 2.42 2.38
CA ILE A 31 1.65 1.81 2.01
C ILE A 31 1.57 1.33 0.56
N LEU A 32 2.48 1.82 -0.28
CA LEU A 32 2.68 1.30 -1.63
C LEU A 32 3.57 0.06 -1.55
N ASP A 33 2.93 -1.10 -1.69
CA ASP A 33 3.56 -2.42 -1.63
C ASP A 33 3.94 -2.89 -3.04
N THR A 34 5.04 -2.32 -3.53
CA THR A 34 5.40 -2.24 -4.95
C THR A 34 5.50 -3.59 -5.64
N TYR A 35 6.08 -4.61 -5.00
CA TYR A 35 6.21 -5.93 -5.63
C TYR A 35 4.97 -6.81 -5.47
N ASN A 36 4.00 -6.37 -4.66
CA ASN A 36 2.65 -6.94 -4.63
C ASN A 36 1.65 -6.14 -5.48
N TYR A 37 2.07 -5.04 -6.12
CA TYR A 37 1.23 -4.21 -6.98
C TYR A 37 -0.06 -3.73 -6.27
N ARG A 38 0.05 -3.33 -5.01
CA ARG A 38 -1.10 -2.88 -4.22
C ARG A 38 -0.77 -1.66 -3.37
N VAL A 39 -1.83 -0.94 -2.96
CA VAL A 39 -1.77 0.00 -1.85
C VAL A 39 -2.61 -0.57 -0.71
N LEU A 40 -2.01 -0.60 0.48
CA LEU A 40 -2.65 -1.03 1.72
C LEU A 40 -2.93 0.18 2.61
N GLU A 41 -4.11 0.23 3.21
CA GLU A 41 -4.40 1.05 4.38
C GLU A 41 -4.18 0.22 5.65
N TRP A 42 -3.58 0.80 6.67
CA TRP A 42 -3.33 0.14 7.94
C TRP A 42 -3.57 1.10 9.11
N GLN A 43 -4.55 0.78 9.95
CA GLN A 43 -4.86 1.56 11.15
C GLN A 43 -3.90 1.23 12.30
N VAL A 44 -3.64 2.20 13.18
CA VAL A 44 -2.79 1.97 14.35
C VAL A 44 -3.40 0.89 15.24
N GLY A 45 -2.64 -0.18 15.47
CA GLY A 45 -3.07 -1.30 16.31
C GLY A 45 -3.66 -2.48 15.54
N ASP A 46 -3.98 -2.31 14.25
CA ASP A 46 -4.50 -3.42 13.45
C ASP A 46 -3.41 -4.48 13.20
N PRO A 47 -3.77 -5.78 13.16
CA PRO A 47 -2.83 -6.85 12.86
C PRO A 47 -2.59 -7.04 11.35
N ILE A 48 -3.47 -6.49 10.50
CA ILE A 48 -3.43 -6.66 9.04
C ILE A 48 -3.82 -5.36 8.33
N GLY A 49 -3.29 -5.15 7.14
CA GLY A 49 -3.73 -4.08 6.24
C GLY A 49 -4.99 -4.44 5.45
N THR A 50 -5.63 -3.42 4.92
CA THR A 50 -6.74 -3.49 3.96
C THR A 50 -6.28 -3.01 2.60
N THR A 51 -6.43 -3.86 1.58
CA THR A 51 -6.12 -3.47 0.20
C THR A 51 -7.16 -2.48 -0.28
N ILE A 52 -6.71 -1.26 -0.58
CA ILE A 52 -7.55 -0.19 -1.12
C ILE A 52 -7.29 0.04 -2.61
N VAL A 53 -6.10 -0.36 -3.10
CA VAL A 53 -5.77 -0.41 -4.53
C VAL A 53 -5.19 -1.78 -4.84
N ASN A 54 -5.74 -2.47 -5.85
CA ASN A 54 -5.26 -3.77 -6.31
C ASN A 54 -4.83 -3.67 -7.77
N GLY A 55 -3.63 -3.15 -7.99
CA GLY A 55 -3.12 -2.68 -9.28
C GLY A 55 -2.54 -3.76 -10.19
N ARG A 56 -2.98 -5.02 -10.07
CA ARG A 56 -2.83 -6.17 -11.00
C ARG A 56 -1.51 -6.31 -11.82
N GLY A 57 -0.37 -5.81 -11.38
CA GLY A 57 0.89 -5.89 -12.11
C GLY A 57 1.20 -4.68 -12.99
N SER A 58 2.16 -4.87 -13.90
CA SER A 58 2.56 -3.83 -14.88
C SER A 58 1.65 -3.87 -16.11
N GLY A 59 1.43 -2.72 -16.74
CA GLY A 59 0.63 -2.58 -17.96
C GLY A 59 0.12 -1.16 -18.15
N SER A 60 -0.56 -0.91 -19.26
CA SER A 60 -1.11 0.42 -19.62
C SER A 60 -2.61 0.56 -19.36
N THR A 61 -3.23 -0.42 -18.69
CA THR A 61 -4.66 -0.39 -18.35
C THR A 61 -4.86 0.25 -16.98
N LEU A 62 -6.04 0.84 -16.74
CA LEU A 62 -6.34 1.62 -15.53
C LEU A 62 -6.27 0.80 -14.23
N ASP A 63 -6.33 -0.53 -14.32
CA ASP A 63 -6.20 -1.46 -13.20
C ASP A 63 -4.74 -1.85 -12.91
N LYS A 64 -3.75 -1.21 -13.55
CA LYS A 64 -2.32 -1.53 -13.43
C LYS A 64 -1.56 -0.39 -12.77
N ILE A 65 -0.86 -0.68 -11.67
CA ILE A 65 0.02 0.29 -11.00
C ILE A 65 1.51 -0.03 -11.18
N GLY A 66 1.85 -1.19 -11.75
CA GLY A 66 3.24 -1.56 -12.05
C GLY A 66 4.20 -1.41 -10.86
N ARG A 67 5.48 -1.18 -11.15
CA ARG A 67 6.49 -0.91 -10.11
C ARG A 67 6.55 0.58 -9.77
N SER A 68 5.41 1.21 -9.50
CA SER A 68 5.39 2.60 -9.04
C SER A 68 6.30 2.76 -7.82
N ASN A 69 7.05 3.85 -7.81
CA ASN A 69 7.99 4.17 -6.74
C ASN A 69 7.39 5.10 -5.69
N GLY A 70 6.28 5.77 -6.00
CA GLY A 70 5.63 6.72 -5.10
C GLY A 70 4.15 6.84 -5.40
N PHE A 71 3.45 7.52 -4.51
CA PHE A 71 2.06 7.90 -4.68
C PHE A 71 1.82 9.24 -3.97
N PHE A 72 0.73 9.91 -4.32
CA PHE A 72 0.26 11.14 -3.68
C PHE A 72 -1.14 10.89 -3.09
N VAL A 73 -1.40 11.49 -1.93
CA VAL A 73 -2.71 11.49 -1.27
C VAL A 73 -3.18 12.93 -1.15
N ASP A 74 -4.39 13.22 -1.65
CA ASP A 74 -4.99 14.56 -1.49
C ASP A 74 -5.73 14.73 -0.16
N THR A 75 -6.27 15.92 0.08
CA THR A 75 -7.01 16.23 1.32
C THR A 75 -8.34 15.48 1.45
N ASN A 76 -8.83 14.86 0.38
CA ASN A 76 -10.03 14.02 0.36
C ASN A 76 -9.68 12.52 0.42
N TYR A 77 -8.42 12.17 0.66
CA TYR A 77 -7.90 10.80 0.69
C TYR A 77 -7.96 10.07 -0.66
N ASN A 78 -8.01 10.80 -1.77
CA ASN A 78 -7.80 10.20 -3.09
C ASN A 78 -6.33 9.84 -3.27
N ILE A 79 -6.07 8.68 -3.87
CA ILE A 79 -4.73 8.11 -4.06
C ILE A 79 -4.36 8.14 -5.54
N TYR A 80 -3.18 8.70 -5.83
CA TYR A 80 -2.60 8.80 -7.17
C TYR A 80 -1.27 8.05 -7.17
N VAL A 81 -1.18 6.94 -7.90
CA VAL A 81 -0.04 6.00 -7.94
C VAL A 81 0.72 6.10 -9.26
#